data_AF-A0AA96R6J4-F1
#
_entry.id   AF-A0AA96R6J4-F1
#
_cell.length_a   1.000
_cell.length_b   1.000
_cell.length_c   1.000
_cell.angle_alpha   90.00
_cell.angle_beta   90.00
_cell.angle_gamma   90.00
#
_symmetry.space_group_name_H-M   'P 1'
#
loop_
_entity.id
_entity.type
_entity.pdbx_description
1 polymer ?
#
loop_
_entity_poly.entity_id
_entity_poly.type
_entity_poly.pdbx_seq_one_letter_code
_entity_poly.pdbx_strand_id
1 'polypeptide(L)'
;MTIAMTERDEAAGATSNRYHYTRVVEVAARTVRARVERDNYVNQSCAVAEVLNDQMTWTSLAADAPANWWHDTPKPSLTVHATTVLGPLTDTLLRRAAEILAAPPTTRTISPHVHGAISALLATSAGFNAEARIDPDDIDWAYTWGGALHIIEHPDGSVTFTKAHREDCPFITSRGAQDCDEDCYFPHPADVERTPGR
;
A
#
# COMPACT_ATOMS: atom_id res chain seq x y z
N MET A 1 22.24 2.55 3.44
CA MET A 1 22.32 3.17 4.78
C MET A 1 21.55 2.24 5.71
N THR A 2 22.16 1.70 6.74
CA THR A 2 21.44 0.86 7.72
C THR A 2 20.61 1.79 8.61
N ILE A 3 19.29 1.63 8.63
CA ILE A 3 18.42 2.44 9.47
C ILE A 3 18.69 2.04 10.93
N ALA A 4 19.16 2.98 11.74
CA ALA A 4 19.41 2.72 13.15
C ALA A 4 18.09 2.52 13.89
N MET A 5 17.97 1.41 14.61
CA MET A 5 16.86 1.11 15.52
C MET A 5 17.39 1.10 16.94
N THR A 6 16.67 1.76 17.84
CA THR A 6 17.01 1.76 19.27
C THR A 6 15.95 0.98 20.03
N GLU A 7 16.34 -0.08 20.73
CA GLU A 7 15.39 -0.86 21.56
C GLU A 7 14.84 0.01 22.70
N ARG A 8 13.53 -0.07 22.92
CA ARG A 8 12.83 0.63 24.00
C ARG A 8 12.23 -0.32 25.02
N ASP A 9 11.63 -1.41 24.56
CA ASP A 9 10.98 -2.41 25.42
C ASP A 9 10.88 -3.77 24.70
N GLU A 10 10.85 -4.84 25.46
CA GLU A 10 10.61 -6.19 24.95
C GLU A 10 9.77 -7.00 25.93
N ALA A 11 8.85 -7.80 25.39
CA ALA A 11 7.99 -8.67 26.19
C ALA A 11 7.76 -10.00 25.46
N ALA A 12 7.93 -11.10 26.18
CA ALA A 12 7.72 -12.44 25.65
C ALA A 12 6.99 -13.31 26.68
N GLY A 13 6.21 -14.27 26.19
CA GLY A 13 5.52 -15.22 27.05
C GLY A 13 5.03 -16.44 26.31
N ALA A 14 4.90 -17.55 27.03
CA ALA A 14 4.39 -18.80 26.51
C ALA A 14 3.37 -19.42 27.48
N THR A 15 2.34 -20.02 26.92
CA THR A 15 1.32 -20.81 27.61
C THR A 15 1.19 -22.16 26.91
N SER A 16 0.30 -23.04 27.40
CA SER A 16 -0.01 -24.30 26.71
C SER A 16 -0.64 -24.09 25.34
N ASN A 17 -1.20 -22.91 25.06
CA ASN A 17 -2.05 -22.68 23.89
C ASN A 17 -1.51 -21.61 22.94
N ARG A 18 -0.60 -20.77 23.40
CA ARG A 18 0.02 -19.73 22.59
C ARG A 18 1.38 -19.31 23.11
N TYR A 19 2.17 -18.66 22.28
CA TYR A 19 3.30 -17.87 22.72
C TYR A 19 3.39 -16.59 21.89
N HIS A 20 3.93 -15.55 22.49
CA HIS A 20 4.04 -14.24 21.87
C HIS A 20 5.41 -13.63 22.12
N TYR A 21 5.81 -12.79 21.19
CA TYR A 21 6.96 -11.92 21.31
C TYR A 21 6.59 -10.53 20.79
N THR A 22 6.87 -9.52 21.62
CA THR A 22 6.66 -8.12 21.30
C THR A 22 7.97 -7.38 21.52
N ARG A 23 8.34 -6.55 20.55
CA ARG A 23 9.46 -5.62 20.66
C ARG A 23 9.01 -4.23 20.31
N VAL A 24 9.44 -3.24 21.09
CA VAL A 24 9.20 -1.83 20.86
C VAL A 24 10.55 -1.17 20.60
N VAL A 25 10.65 -0.52 19.45
CA VAL A 25 11.86 0.19 19.02
C VAL A 25 11.53 1.61 18.64
N GLU A 26 12.54 2.46 18.68
CA GLU A 26 12.51 3.76 18.02
C GLU A 26 13.25 3.69 16.68
N VAL A 27 12.60 4.17 15.63
CA VAL A 27 13.14 4.24 14.27
C VAL A 27 12.68 5.53 13.61
N ALA A 28 13.62 6.30 13.05
CA ALA A 28 13.33 7.59 12.42
C ALA A 28 12.47 8.54 13.30
N ALA A 29 12.76 8.60 14.60
CA ALA A 29 12.01 9.34 15.62
C ALA A 29 10.52 8.94 15.77
N ARG A 30 10.15 7.75 15.31
CA ARG A 30 8.83 7.13 15.51
C ARG A 30 8.97 5.89 16.39
N THR A 31 7.99 5.69 17.28
CA THR A 31 7.89 4.46 18.08
C THR A 31 7.18 3.39 17.29
N VAL A 32 7.85 2.26 17.08
CA VAL A 32 7.32 1.10 16.35
C VAL A 32 7.29 -0.11 17.28
N ARG A 33 6.21 -0.87 17.22
CA ARG A 33 6.06 -2.13 17.94
C ARG A 33 5.86 -3.26 16.93
N ALA A 34 6.71 -4.28 16.98
CA ALA A 34 6.42 -5.56 16.35
C ALA A 34 5.77 -6.49 17.37
N ARG A 35 4.63 -7.07 17.01
CA ARG A 35 3.87 -8.02 17.81
C ARG A 35 3.65 -9.28 16.99
N VAL A 36 4.17 -10.39 17.50
CA VAL A 36 4.00 -11.71 16.92
C VAL A 36 3.38 -12.62 17.97
N GLU A 37 2.26 -13.25 17.63
CA GLU A 37 1.57 -14.21 18.48
C GLU A 37 1.27 -15.46 17.67
N ARG A 38 1.76 -16.60 18.16
CA ARG A 38 1.49 -17.93 17.63
C ARG A 38 0.51 -18.63 18.56
N ASP A 39 -0.71 -18.80 18.10
CA ASP A 39 -1.76 -19.58 18.76
C ASP A 39 -1.88 -20.98 18.16
N ASN A 40 -2.52 -21.93 18.86
CA ASN A 40 -2.93 -23.23 18.34
C ASN A 40 -3.73 -23.19 17.03
N TYR A 41 -4.37 -22.07 16.72
CA TYR A 41 -5.09 -21.89 15.47
C TYR A 41 -4.46 -20.78 14.63
N VAL A 42 -4.29 -21.07 13.34
CA VAL A 42 -3.69 -20.14 12.38
C VAL A 42 -4.47 -18.82 12.28
N ASN A 43 -5.80 -18.87 12.38
CA ASN A 43 -6.67 -17.69 12.32
C ASN A 43 -6.69 -16.86 13.62
N GLN A 44 -6.09 -17.36 14.70
CA GLN A 44 -5.90 -16.63 15.97
C GLN A 44 -4.46 -16.11 16.12
N SER A 45 -3.59 -16.47 15.18
CA SER A 45 -2.19 -16.02 15.17
C SER A 45 -2.05 -14.70 14.42
N CYS A 46 -1.03 -13.92 14.75
CA CYS A 46 -0.74 -12.67 14.05
C CYS A 46 0.75 -12.34 14.06
N ALA A 47 1.19 -11.61 13.05
CA ALA A 47 2.54 -11.06 12.95
C ALA A 47 2.42 -9.67 12.31
N VAL A 48 2.58 -8.62 13.12
CA VAL A 48 2.34 -7.24 12.70
C VAL A 48 3.39 -6.30 13.28
N ALA A 49 3.86 -5.35 12.48
CA ALA A 49 4.56 -4.16 12.94
C ALA A 49 3.62 -2.96 12.86
N GLU A 50 3.56 -2.20 13.95
CA GLU A 50 2.65 -1.08 14.13
C GLU A 50 3.45 0.16 14.53
N VAL A 51 3.06 1.34 14.06
CA VAL A 51 3.61 2.63 14.50
C VAL A 51 2.65 3.32 15.44
N LEU A 52 3.18 3.97 16.49
CA LEU A 52 2.41 4.83 17.36
C LEU A 52 2.17 6.17 16.65
N ASN A 53 0.91 6.49 16.34
CA ASN A 53 0.54 7.75 15.70
C ASN A 53 0.38 8.89 16.71
N ASP A 54 0.18 10.11 16.21
CA ASP A 54 0.09 11.33 17.02
C ASP A 54 -1.17 11.34 17.93
N GLN A 55 -2.16 10.48 17.64
CA GLN A 55 -3.34 10.23 18.47
C GLN A 55 -3.09 9.15 19.55
N MET A 56 -1.86 8.69 19.74
CA MET A 56 -1.48 7.64 20.69
C MET A 56 -2.16 6.29 20.43
N THR A 57 -2.39 5.96 19.17
CA THR A 57 -2.95 4.68 18.74
C THR A 57 -1.98 3.93 17.82
N TRP A 58 -1.98 2.61 17.89
CA TRP A 58 -1.13 1.75 17.07
C TRP A 58 -1.75 1.56 15.69
N THR A 59 -1.03 1.95 14.64
CA THR A 59 -1.44 1.80 13.25
C THR A 59 -0.56 0.77 12.56
N SER A 60 -1.16 -0.24 11.91
CA SER A 60 -0.42 -1.27 11.18
C SER A 60 0.41 -0.67 10.05
N LEU A 61 1.70 -1.01 10.00
CA LEU A 61 2.63 -0.65 8.92
C LEU A 61 2.94 -1.83 8.01
N ALA A 62 3.18 -2.99 8.61
CA ALA A 62 3.52 -4.20 7.89
C ALA A 62 2.96 -5.40 8.63
N ALA A 63 2.53 -6.41 7.89
CA ALA A 63 2.09 -7.67 8.46
C ALA A 63 2.63 -8.83 7.62
N ASP A 64 2.76 -9.98 8.27
CA ASP A 64 2.98 -11.25 7.59
C ASP A 64 1.82 -12.19 7.91
N ALA A 65 1.23 -12.77 6.87
CA ALA A 65 0.08 -13.64 7.02
C ALA A 65 0.48 -14.89 7.82
N PRO A 66 -0.31 -15.32 8.83
CA PRO A 66 0.02 -16.51 9.62
C PRO A 66 0.31 -17.76 8.77
N ALA A 67 -0.36 -17.92 7.63
CA ALA A 67 -0.13 -19.03 6.71
C ALA A 67 1.33 -19.17 6.24
N ASN A 68 2.11 -18.08 6.24
CA ASN A 68 3.49 -18.06 5.75
C ASN A 68 4.52 -18.59 6.76
N TRP A 69 4.19 -18.65 8.06
CA TRP A 69 5.15 -18.97 9.11
C TRP A 69 4.61 -19.90 10.21
N TRP A 70 3.29 -20.06 10.32
CA TRP A 70 2.66 -20.82 11.40
C TRP A 70 3.05 -22.30 11.39
N HIS A 71 3.22 -22.89 10.19
CA HIS A 71 3.62 -24.30 10.04
C HIS A 71 5.10 -24.53 10.36
N ASP A 72 5.94 -23.50 10.19
CA ASP A 72 7.39 -23.58 10.43
C ASP A 72 7.78 -23.25 11.87
N THR A 73 6.80 -22.88 12.70
CA THR A 73 7.00 -22.59 14.12
C THR A 73 6.45 -23.70 15.00
N PRO A 74 7.14 -24.06 16.10
CA PRO A 74 6.68 -25.12 17.00
C PRO A 74 5.26 -24.91 17.53
N LYS A 75 4.59 -26.01 17.84
CA LYS A 75 3.33 -25.98 18.60
C LYS A 75 3.54 -25.31 19.96
N PRO A 76 2.52 -24.63 20.50
CA PRO A 76 2.65 -23.89 21.73
C PRO A 76 2.82 -24.87 22.88
N SER A 77 3.72 -24.53 23.78
CA SER A 77 3.91 -25.23 25.04
C SER A 77 4.56 -24.26 26.02
N LEU A 78 4.49 -24.59 27.31
CA LEU A 78 5.16 -23.83 28.37
C LEU A 78 6.69 -23.83 28.25
N THR A 79 7.27 -24.72 27.43
CA THR A 79 8.72 -24.86 27.25
C THR A 79 9.24 -24.12 26.02
N VAL A 80 8.36 -23.51 25.21
CA VAL A 80 8.79 -22.74 24.04
C VAL A 80 9.47 -21.44 24.48
N HIS A 81 10.68 -21.21 23.99
CA HIS A 81 11.36 -19.93 24.11
C HIS A 81 10.90 -18.98 23.00
N ALA A 82 9.86 -18.19 23.29
CA ALA A 82 9.19 -17.34 22.31
C ALA A 82 10.14 -16.34 21.63
N THR A 83 11.09 -15.76 22.38
CA THR A 83 12.10 -14.84 21.84
C THR A 83 12.97 -15.50 20.77
N THR A 84 13.43 -16.73 21.01
CA THR A 84 14.26 -17.49 20.05
C THR A 84 13.47 -17.89 18.81
N VAL A 85 12.22 -18.34 18.99
CA VAL A 85 11.39 -18.84 17.88
C VAL A 85 10.86 -17.71 17.01
N LEU A 86 10.32 -16.65 17.63
CA LEU A 86 9.67 -15.54 16.93
C LEU A 86 10.62 -14.38 16.61
N GLY A 87 11.84 -14.39 17.16
CA GLY A 87 12.86 -13.37 16.95
C GLY A 87 13.11 -13.03 15.47
N PRO A 88 13.43 -14.01 14.62
CA PRO A 88 13.69 -13.76 13.19
C PRO A 88 12.51 -13.12 12.44
N LEU A 89 11.28 -13.54 12.75
CA LEU A 89 10.06 -12.96 12.18
C LEU A 89 9.85 -11.52 12.67
N THR A 90 10.11 -11.29 13.96
CA THR A 90 10.03 -9.96 14.57
C THR A 90 11.08 -9.01 13.97
N ASP A 91 12.32 -9.46 13.75
CA ASP A 91 13.38 -8.69 13.08
C ASP A 91 13.00 -8.33 11.64
N THR A 92 12.37 -9.27 10.92
CA THR A 92 11.92 -9.04 9.54
C THR A 92 10.82 -7.98 9.48
N LEU A 93 9.84 -8.06 10.40
CA LEU A 93 8.78 -7.07 10.52
C LEU A 93 9.32 -5.68 10.88
N LEU A 94 10.23 -5.59 11.85
CA LEU A 94 10.85 -4.32 12.24
C LEU A 94 11.66 -3.71 11.10
N ARG A 95 12.45 -4.53 10.39
CA ARG A 95 13.20 -4.08 9.19
C ARG A 95 12.29 -3.51 8.12
N ARG A 96 11.20 -4.21 7.80
CA ARG A 96 10.21 -3.75 6.83
C ARG A 96 9.52 -2.46 7.27
N ALA A 97 9.16 -2.35 8.54
CA ALA A 97 8.59 -1.12 9.09
C ALA A 97 9.57 0.06 8.98
N ALA A 98 10.86 -0.18 9.26
CA ALA A 98 11.90 0.83 9.10
C ALA A 98 12.07 1.26 7.65
N GLU A 99 12.09 0.33 6.70
CA GLU A 99 12.15 0.61 5.27
C GLU A 99 10.97 1.50 4.82
N ILE A 100 9.75 1.20 5.28
CA ILE A 100 8.55 2.01 5.01
C ILE A 100 8.70 3.42 5.58
N LEU A 101 9.22 3.55 6.81
CA LEU A 101 9.37 4.85 7.48
C LEU A 101 10.56 5.68 6.96
N ALA A 102 11.59 5.03 6.43
CA ALA A 102 12.77 5.69 5.86
C ALA A 102 12.58 6.09 4.40
N ALA A 103 11.59 5.52 3.72
CA ALA A 103 11.19 6.02 2.42
C ALA A 103 10.80 7.49 2.57
N PRO A 104 11.52 8.44 1.96
CA PRO A 104 11.08 9.82 1.96
C PRO A 104 9.64 9.83 1.43
N PRO A 105 8.72 10.62 2.02
CA PRO A 105 7.37 10.73 1.47
C PRO A 105 7.49 11.19 0.02
N THR A 106 7.42 10.23 -0.90
CA THR A 106 7.21 10.47 -2.33
C THR A 106 5.73 10.72 -2.59
N THR A 107 4.93 10.87 -1.54
CA THR A 107 3.57 11.36 -1.60
C THR A 107 3.59 12.75 -2.22
N ARG A 108 3.43 12.79 -3.54
CA ARG A 108 2.72 13.89 -4.17
C ARG A 108 1.41 14.03 -3.40
N THR A 109 1.23 15.16 -2.72
CA THR A 109 -0.02 15.44 -2.05
C THR A 109 -1.10 15.54 -3.13
N ILE A 110 -1.98 14.54 -3.17
CA ILE A 110 -3.19 14.57 -4.00
C ILE A 110 -4.27 15.32 -3.24
N SER A 111 -5.13 16.05 -3.95
CA SER A 111 -6.24 16.77 -3.33
C SER A 111 -7.25 15.80 -2.69
N PRO A 112 -8.07 16.25 -1.73
CA PRO A 112 -9.15 15.44 -1.17
C PRO A 112 -10.12 14.90 -2.23
N HIS A 113 -10.40 15.67 -3.29
CA HIS A 113 -11.30 15.24 -4.37
C HIS A 113 -10.69 14.09 -5.17
N VAL A 114 -9.41 14.21 -5.55
CA VAL A 114 -8.70 13.14 -6.27
C VAL A 114 -8.60 11.87 -5.42
N HIS A 115 -8.30 12.00 -4.13
CA HIS A 115 -8.29 10.87 -3.20
C HIS A 115 -9.66 10.17 -3.13
N GLY A 116 -10.74 10.94 -2.97
CA GLY A 116 -12.10 10.40 -2.96
C GLY A 116 -12.47 9.69 -4.27
N ALA A 117 -12.07 10.25 -5.41
CA ALA A 117 -12.34 9.67 -6.71
C ALA A 117 -11.56 8.37 -6.97
N ILE A 118 -10.30 8.27 -6.54
CA ILE A 118 -9.52 7.02 -6.56
C ILE A 118 -10.18 5.95 -5.67
N SER A 119 -10.64 6.33 -4.47
CA SER A 119 -11.35 5.41 -3.58
C SER A 119 -12.66 4.89 -4.22
N ALA A 120 -13.41 5.74 -4.92
CA ALA A 120 -14.62 5.35 -5.63
C ALA A 120 -14.30 4.41 -6.80
N LEU A 121 -13.25 4.71 -7.59
CA LEU A 121 -12.80 3.84 -8.67
C LEU A 121 -12.44 2.45 -8.15
N LEU A 122 -11.61 2.35 -7.11
CA LEU A 122 -11.23 1.07 -6.50
C LEU A 122 -12.46 0.29 -6.03
N ALA A 123 -13.40 0.96 -5.36
CA ALA A 123 -14.63 0.32 -4.90
C ALA A 123 -15.46 -0.25 -6.05
N THR A 124 -15.51 0.45 -7.19
CA THR A 124 -16.25 0.00 -8.38
C THR A 124 -15.53 -1.05 -9.23
N SER A 125 -14.19 -0.99 -9.32
CA SER A 125 -13.40 -1.86 -10.20
C SER A 125 -12.88 -3.12 -9.51
N ALA A 126 -12.60 -3.05 -8.20
CA ALA A 126 -12.04 -4.15 -7.41
C ALA A 126 -12.95 -4.59 -6.25
N GLY A 127 -13.85 -3.72 -5.79
CA GLY A 127 -14.78 -3.99 -4.68
C GLY A 127 -14.54 -3.09 -3.47
N PHE A 128 -15.59 -2.86 -2.66
CA PHE A 128 -15.59 -1.83 -1.60
C PHE A 128 -14.53 -2.04 -0.50
N ASN A 129 -14.04 -3.26 -0.30
CA ASN A 129 -13.01 -3.63 0.68
C ASN A 129 -11.78 -4.28 0.02
N ALA A 130 -11.62 -4.13 -1.29
CA ALA A 130 -10.61 -4.82 -2.05
C ALA A 130 -9.22 -4.19 -1.89
N GLU A 131 -8.19 -5.05 -1.94
CA GLU A 131 -6.81 -4.65 -2.14
C GLU A 131 -6.47 -4.85 -3.62
N ALA A 132 -6.05 -3.78 -4.31
CA ALA A 132 -5.60 -3.84 -5.69
C ALA A 132 -4.15 -3.36 -5.76
N ARG A 133 -3.28 -4.20 -6.30
CA ARG A 133 -1.90 -3.84 -6.64
C ARG A 133 -1.83 -3.61 -8.14
N ILE A 134 -1.35 -2.44 -8.53
CA ILE A 134 -0.95 -2.12 -9.91
C ILE A 134 0.57 -2.14 -9.91
N ASP A 135 1.18 -3.03 -10.68
CA ASP A 135 2.63 -3.17 -10.70
C ASP A 135 3.29 -2.24 -11.74
N PRO A 136 4.63 -2.08 -11.71
CA PRO A 136 5.31 -1.22 -12.67
C PRO A 136 5.07 -1.59 -14.14
N ASP A 137 4.88 -2.87 -14.47
CA ASP A 137 4.64 -3.30 -15.86
C ASP A 137 3.24 -2.87 -16.31
N ASP A 138 2.25 -2.94 -15.43
CA ASP A 138 0.90 -2.39 -15.69
C ASP A 138 0.96 -0.87 -15.93
N ILE A 139 1.75 -0.16 -15.14
CA ILE A 139 1.93 1.30 -15.24
C ILE A 139 2.60 1.65 -16.58
N ASP A 140 3.70 0.97 -16.91
CA ASP A 140 4.45 1.20 -18.14
C ASP A 140 3.63 0.85 -19.38
N TRP A 141 2.87 -0.26 -19.34
CA TRP A 141 1.92 -0.60 -20.38
C TRP A 141 0.87 0.50 -20.54
N ALA A 142 0.29 0.98 -19.44
CA ALA A 142 -0.73 2.02 -19.47
C ALA A 142 -0.21 3.35 -20.02
N TYR A 143 1.05 3.73 -19.78
CA TYR A 143 1.67 4.93 -20.37
C TYR A 143 2.06 4.74 -21.85
N THR A 144 2.52 3.54 -22.20
CA THR A 144 2.95 3.22 -23.56
C THR A 144 1.76 3.20 -24.52
N TRP A 145 0.63 2.65 -24.07
CA TRP A 145 -0.52 2.35 -24.93
C TRP A 145 -1.72 3.26 -24.66
N GLY A 146 -1.88 3.77 -23.45
CA GLY A 146 -2.94 4.74 -23.14
C GLY A 146 -2.33 6.13 -23.07
N GLY A 147 -2.79 7.06 -23.91
CA GLY A 147 -2.31 8.44 -23.95
C GLY A 147 -2.21 9.15 -22.60
N ALA A 148 -1.74 10.39 -22.63
CA ALA A 148 -1.54 11.19 -21.41
C ALA A 148 -2.82 11.22 -20.56
N LEU A 149 -2.68 10.86 -19.27
CA LEU A 149 -3.77 10.97 -18.31
C LEU A 149 -3.93 12.42 -17.88
N HIS A 150 -5.11 12.99 -18.16
CA HIS A 150 -5.55 14.26 -17.62
C HIS A 150 -6.46 14.04 -16.42
N ILE A 151 -6.22 14.81 -15.36
CA ILE A 151 -7.02 14.81 -14.13
C ILE A 151 -7.56 16.23 -13.96
N ILE A 152 -8.87 16.37 -13.97
CA ILE A 152 -9.55 17.67 -13.86
C ILE A 152 -10.43 17.64 -12.61
N GLU A 153 -10.16 18.53 -11.67
CA GLU A 153 -11.01 18.77 -10.50
C GLU A 153 -12.03 19.86 -10.83
N HIS A 154 -13.30 19.57 -10.57
CA HIS A 154 -14.41 20.49 -10.85
C HIS A 154 -14.80 21.30 -9.61
N PRO A 155 -15.44 22.48 -9.78
CA PRO A 155 -15.90 23.30 -8.66
C PRO A 155 -16.91 22.61 -7.73
N ASP A 156 -17.64 21.60 -8.24
CA ASP A 156 -18.61 20.81 -7.47
C ASP A 156 -17.97 19.66 -6.67
N GLY A 157 -16.65 19.50 -6.75
CA GLY A 157 -15.88 18.46 -6.08
C GLY A 157 -15.79 17.14 -6.84
N SER A 158 -16.41 17.03 -8.02
CA SER A 158 -16.21 15.89 -8.91
C SER A 158 -14.83 15.92 -9.58
N VAL A 159 -14.37 14.76 -10.04
CA VAL A 159 -13.07 14.62 -10.72
C VAL A 159 -13.26 13.85 -12.02
N THR A 160 -12.76 14.40 -13.13
CA THR A 160 -12.68 13.70 -14.41
C THR A 160 -11.27 13.15 -14.61
N PHE A 161 -11.19 11.84 -14.87
CA PHE A 161 -9.99 11.18 -15.39
C PHE A 161 -10.20 10.90 -16.88
N THR A 162 -9.32 11.39 -17.74
CA THR A 162 -9.47 11.18 -19.19
C THR A 162 -8.12 11.04 -19.90
N LYS A 163 -8.08 10.12 -20.86
CA LYS A 163 -6.99 9.94 -21.83
C LYS A 163 -7.46 10.23 -23.26
N ALA A 164 -8.71 10.68 -23.42
CA ALA A 164 -9.40 10.74 -24.71
C ALA A 164 -9.13 12.03 -25.49
N HIS A 165 -8.42 13.00 -24.89
CA HIS A 165 -8.22 14.32 -25.46
C HIS A 165 -6.74 14.61 -25.67
N ARG A 166 -6.43 15.35 -26.73
CA ARG A 166 -5.13 15.97 -26.95
C ARG A 166 -4.88 17.12 -25.96
N GLU A 167 -3.63 17.51 -25.74
CA GLU A 167 -3.28 18.49 -24.70
C GLU A 167 -3.89 19.89 -24.94
N ASP A 168 -4.09 20.29 -26.20
CA ASP A 168 -4.64 21.58 -26.62
C ASP A 168 -6.15 21.56 -26.88
N CYS A 169 -6.81 20.44 -26.56
CA CYS A 169 -8.26 20.30 -26.65
C CYS A 169 -8.99 21.37 -25.79
N PRO A 170 -10.06 22.02 -26.30
CA PRO A 170 -10.83 23.01 -25.54
C PRO A 170 -11.35 22.48 -24.20
N PHE A 171 -11.83 21.23 -24.15
CA PHE A 171 -12.23 20.57 -22.90
C PHE A 171 -11.07 20.45 -21.91
N ILE A 172 -9.85 20.13 -22.35
CA ILE A 172 -8.68 20.05 -21.48
C ILE A 172 -8.24 21.45 -21.03
N THR A 173 -8.06 22.39 -21.95
CA THR A 173 -7.55 23.74 -21.64
C THR A 173 -8.53 24.56 -20.80
N SER A 174 -9.83 24.32 -20.94
CA SER A 174 -10.88 24.96 -20.14
C SER A 174 -11.17 24.24 -18.83
N ARG A 175 -10.46 23.14 -18.52
CA ARG A 175 -10.71 22.29 -17.34
C ARG A 175 -12.15 21.79 -17.28
N GLY A 176 -12.66 21.32 -18.41
CA GLY A 176 -13.99 20.74 -18.57
C GLY A 176 -15.14 21.75 -18.65
N ALA A 177 -14.85 23.05 -18.72
CA ALA A 177 -15.88 24.09 -18.85
C ALA A 177 -16.41 24.26 -20.28
N GLN A 178 -15.72 23.69 -21.28
CA GLN A 178 -16.11 23.70 -22.68
C GLN A 178 -16.10 22.28 -23.25
N ASP A 179 -16.95 21.99 -24.21
CA ASP A 179 -16.96 20.72 -24.92
C ASP A 179 -15.73 20.55 -25.83
N CYS A 180 -15.46 19.31 -26.27
CA CYS A 180 -14.39 19.09 -27.23
C CYS A 180 -14.76 19.59 -28.64
N ASP A 181 -13.74 19.95 -29.42
CA ASP A 181 -13.91 20.17 -30.86
C ASP A 181 -14.04 18.85 -31.64
N GLU A 182 -14.45 18.95 -32.89
CA GLU A 182 -14.68 17.80 -33.77
C GLU A 182 -13.38 17.06 -34.14
N ASP A 183 -12.24 17.74 -34.05
CA ASP A 183 -10.91 17.22 -34.41
C ASP A 183 -10.22 16.51 -33.24
N CYS A 184 -10.92 16.33 -32.13
CA CYS A 184 -10.47 15.78 -30.86
C CYS A 184 -10.39 14.25 -30.89
N TYR A 185 -9.68 13.72 -31.88
CA TYR A 185 -9.52 12.29 -32.06
C TYR A 185 -8.20 11.81 -31.48
N PHE A 186 -8.28 10.85 -30.56
CA PHE A 186 -7.12 10.09 -30.08
C PHE A 186 -7.04 8.79 -30.88
N PRO A 187 -6.04 8.58 -31.76
CA PRO A 187 -5.92 7.32 -32.50
C PRO A 187 -5.75 6.18 -31.50
N HIS A 188 -6.66 5.21 -31.54
CA HIS A 188 -6.53 4.04 -30.69
C HIS A 188 -5.28 3.26 -31.11
N PRO A 189 -4.48 2.68 -30.19
CA PRO A 189 -3.32 1.88 -30.58
C PRO A 189 -3.66 0.75 -31.56
N ALA A 190 -4.86 0.19 -31.47
CA ALA A 190 -5.37 -0.81 -32.41
C ALA A 190 -5.67 -0.26 -33.83
N ASP A 191 -5.77 1.06 -34.01
CA ASP A 191 -5.92 1.70 -35.31
C ASP A 191 -4.57 1.94 -35.99
N VAL A 192 -3.47 1.98 -35.22
CA VAL A 192 -2.10 2.11 -35.76
C VAL A 192 -1.67 0.85 -36.54
N GLU A 193 -2.10 -0.34 -36.10
CA GLU A 193 -1.83 -1.62 -36.78
C GLU A 193 -2.66 -1.83 -38.07
N ARG A 194 -3.68 -0.99 -38.31
CA ARG A 194 -4.57 -1.10 -39.47
C ARG A 194 -4.19 -0.20 -40.65
N THR A 195 -2.95 0.27 -40.70
CA THR A 195 -2.43 0.97 -41.89
C THR A 195 -1.63 -0.01 -42.77
N PRO A 196 -2.25 -0.80 -43.66
CA PRO A 196 -1.51 -1.49 -44.71
C PRO A 196 -1.10 -0.46 -45.77
N GLY A 197 0.20 -0.17 -45.85
CA GLY A 197 0.83 0.44 -47.00
C GLY A 197 0.72 1.97 -47.10
N ARG A 198 1.81 2.64 -46.72
CA ARG A 198 2.32 3.78 -47.47
C ARG A 198 3.82 3.61 -47.68
#